data_AF-A0A522GLS8-F1
#
_entry.id   AF-A0A522GLS8-F1
#
_cell.length_a   1.000
_cell.length_b   1.000
_cell.length_c   1.000
_cell.angle_alpha   90.00
_cell.angle_beta   90.00
_cell.angle_gamma   90.00
#
_symmetry.space_group_name_H-M   'P 1'
#
loop_
_entity.id
_entity.type
_entity.pdbx_description
1 polymer ?
#
loop_
_entity_poly.entity_id
_entity_poly.type
_entity_poly.pdbx_seq_one_letter_code
_entity_poly.pdbx_strand_id
1 'polypeptide(L)'
;MKQALKFGTAAILLISICAPAMAADDRTLVRILARADMAQDLAFYCAQYDPSIIAKTKSSVGDVQALMLHIRSEVTSGLPETEAARVVLLSATAARNGALRAVRKLYGQDPRRERARLASWCETFVVPLVREFAAMHDQHHEMIDQAIERAKGSPGIPSGTNPSQRD
;
A
#
# COMPACT_ATOMS: atom_id res chain seq x y z
N MET A 1 41.99 -11.47 -63.82
CA MET A 1 42.58 -11.82 -62.51
C MET A 1 42.28 -10.69 -61.52
N LYS A 2 41.70 -11.04 -60.36
CA LYS A 2 41.80 -10.38 -59.02
C LYS A 2 41.19 -8.97 -58.87
N GLN A 3 39.95 -8.87 -58.35
CA GLN A 3 39.53 -8.61 -56.94
C GLN A 3 39.50 -7.11 -56.61
N ALA A 4 38.32 -6.47 -56.44
CA ALA A 4 37.31 -6.56 -55.37
C ALA A 4 37.65 -5.67 -54.17
N LEU A 5 36.76 -4.72 -53.85
CA LEU A 5 36.02 -4.67 -52.58
C LEU A 5 34.91 -3.61 -52.69
N LYS A 6 33.65 -4.06 -52.63
CA LYS A 6 32.47 -3.21 -52.54
C LYS A 6 32.29 -2.81 -51.08
N PHE A 7 32.10 -1.52 -50.81
CA PHE A 7 31.75 -1.01 -49.49
C PHE A 7 30.35 -1.52 -49.11
N GLY A 8 30.31 -2.60 -48.34
CA GLY A 8 29.10 -3.09 -47.70
C GLY A 8 28.82 -2.28 -46.45
N THR A 9 27.86 -1.36 -46.52
CA THR A 9 27.33 -0.63 -45.37
C THR A 9 26.50 -1.62 -44.53
N ALA A 10 27.13 -2.28 -43.57
CA ALA A 10 26.43 -3.07 -42.56
C ALA A 10 25.82 -2.11 -41.53
N ALA A 11 24.58 -1.68 -41.76
CA ALA A 11 23.77 -1.05 -40.73
C ALA A 11 23.43 -2.12 -39.68
N ILE A 12 24.20 -2.15 -38.59
CA ILE A 12 23.89 -2.96 -37.41
C ILE A 12 22.65 -2.33 -36.77
N LEU A 13 21.48 -2.90 -37.08
CA LEU A 13 20.22 -2.58 -36.42
C LEU A 13 20.32 -3.12 -34.99
N LEU A 14 20.73 -2.28 -34.04
CA LEU A 14 20.60 -2.55 -32.61
C LEU A 14 19.10 -2.60 -32.30
N ILE A 15 18.52 -3.81 -32.36
CA ILE A 15 17.19 -4.08 -31.86
C ILE A 15 17.28 -3.91 -30.34
N SER A 16 16.97 -2.71 -29.85
CA SER A 16 16.61 -2.51 -28.45
C SER A 16 15.44 -3.43 -28.17
N ILE A 17 15.72 -4.51 -27.46
CA ILE A 17 14.70 -5.39 -26.87
C ILE A 17 14.01 -4.53 -25.81
N CYS A 18 12.96 -3.82 -26.22
CA CYS A 18 12.02 -3.20 -25.31
C CYS A 18 11.27 -4.37 -24.68
N ALA A 19 11.77 -4.85 -23.54
CA ALA A 19 11.00 -5.75 -22.71
C ALA A 19 9.64 -5.08 -22.49
N PRO A 20 8.51 -5.79 -22.66
CA PRO A 20 7.21 -5.20 -22.34
C PRO A 20 7.28 -4.77 -20.88
N ALA A 21 7.30 -3.46 -20.64
CA ALA A 21 7.05 -2.92 -19.32
C ALA A 21 5.60 -3.28 -19.01
N MET A 22 5.40 -4.36 -18.27
CA MET A 22 4.13 -4.60 -17.61
C MET A 22 3.98 -3.47 -16.61
N ALA A 23 3.27 -2.42 -17.01
CA ALA A 23 2.92 -1.33 -16.09
C ALA A 23 2.13 -1.95 -14.94
N ALA A 24 2.57 -1.70 -13.71
CA ALA A 24 1.81 -2.16 -12.57
C ALA A 24 0.37 -1.62 -12.64
N ASP A 25 -0.58 -2.39 -12.10
CA ASP A 25 -1.90 -1.85 -11.80
C ASP A 25 -1.79 -0.93 -10.58
N ASP A 26 -1.27 0.29 -10.82
CA ASP A 26 -1.13 1.38 -9.86
C ASP A 26 -2.41 1.56 -9.04
N ARG A 27 -3.60 1.32 -9.63
CA ARG A 27 -4.87 1.50 -8.93
C ARG A 27 -5.06 0.50 -7.80
N THR A 28 -4.62 -0.75 -7.99
CA THR A 28 -4.73 -1.78 -6.94
C THR A 28 -3.72 -1.49 -5.82
N LEU A 29 -2.47 -1.19 -6.16
CA LEU A 29 -1.44 -0.82 -5.19
C LEU A 29 -1.83 0.43 -4.38
N VAL A 30 -2.29 1.49 -5.06
CA VAL A 30 -2.80 2.71 -4.42
C VAL A 30 -3.98 2.40 -3.51
N ARG A 31 -4.91 1.53 -3.89
CA ARG A 31 -6.07 1.18 -3.04
C ARG A 31 -5.67 0.42 -1.78
N ILE A 32 -4.75 -0.53 -1.90
CA ILE A 32 -4.24 -1.29 -0.75
C ILE A 32 -3.56 -0.32 0.23
N LEU A 33 -2.60 0.46 -0.26
CA LEU A 33 -1.87 1.39 0.58
C LEU A 33 -2.76 2.51 1.14
N ALA A 34 -3.75 2.99 0.37
CA ALA A 34 -4.67 4.03 0.86
C ALA A 34 -5.54 3.55 2.03
N ARG A 35 -5.85 2.24 2.11
CA ARG A 35 -6.56 1.68 3.28
C ARG A 35 -5.66 1.69 4.51
N ALA A 36 -4.39 1.33 4.35
CA ALA A 36 -3.40 1.37 5.44
C ALA A 36 -3.16 2.81 5.93
N ASP A 37 -2.92 3.75 5.00
CA ASP A 37 -2.76 5.18 5.32
C ASP A 37 -4.03 5.73 6.00
N MET A 38 -5.23 5.35 5.54
CA MET A 38 -6.49 5.82 6.14
C MET A 38 -6.70 5.25 7.55
N ALA A 39 -6.38 3.98 7.77
CA ALA A 39 -6.46 3.35 9.09
C ALA A 39 -5.55 4.09 10.09
N GLN A 40 -4.33 4.43 9.68
CA GLN A 40 -3.41 5.24 10.49
C GLN A 40 -3.97 6.64 10.74
N ASP A 41 -4.36 7.38 9.69
CA ASP A 41 -4.87 8.75 9.83
C ASP A 41 -6.05 8.83 10.82
N LEU A 42 -6.99 7.89 10.71
CA LEU A 42 -8.16 7.82 11.59
C LEU A 42 -7.79 7.47 13.03
N ALA A 43 -6.94 6.46 13.22
CA ALA A 43 -6.51 6.06 14.56
C ALA A 43 -5.72 7.17 15.26
N PHE A 44 -4.80 7.84 14.57
CA PHE A 44 -4.03 8.98 15.12
C PHE A 44 -4.92 10.20 15.37
N TYR A 45 -5.88 10.48 14.50
CA TYR A 45 -6.87 11.53 14.75
C TYR A 45 -7.67 11.23 16.02
N CYS A 46 -8.14 10.00 16.17
CA CYS A 46 -8.93 9.56 17.32
C CYS A 46 -8.12 9.48 18.62
N ALA A 47 -6.81 9.21 18.55
CA ALA A 47 -5.92 9.23 19.71
C ALA A 47 -5.82 10.59 20.42
N GLN A 48 -6.21 11.68 19.74
CA GLN A 48 -6.33 13.02 20.35
C GLN A 48 -7.50 13.12 21.35
N TYR A 49 -8.46 12.19 21.28
CA TYR A 49 -9.62 12.11 22.17
C TYR A 49 -9.47 10.99 23.20
N ASP A 50 -8.93 9.84 22.79
CA ASP A 50 -8.58 8.71 23.67
C ASP A 50 -7.24 8.07 23.22
N PRO A 51 -6.13 8.31 23.94
CA PRO A 51 -4.83 7.74 23.58
C PRO A 51 -4.78 6.21 23.57
N SER A 52 -5.71 5.53 24.26
CA SER A 52 -5.76 4.06 24.30
C SER A 52 -6.16 3.45 22.95
N ILE A 53 -6.72 4.24 22.02
CA ILE A 53 -7.12 3.79 20.68
C ILE A 53 -5.96 3.16 19.92
N ILE A 54 -4.74 3.72 20.02
CA ILE A 54 -3.55 3.14 19.40
C ILE A 54 -3.30 1.70 19.89
N ALA A 55 -3.50 1.44 21.18
CA ALA A 55 -3.36 0.11 21.76
C ALA A 55 -4.54 -0.82 21.38
N LYS A 56 -5.77 -0.28 21.32
CA LYS A 56 -6.98 -1.03 20.92
C LYS A 56 -6.94 -1.51 19.47
N THR A 57 -6.16 -0.86 18.61
CA THR A 57 -6.10 -1.12 17.17
C THR A 57 -4.77 -1.75 16.72
N LYS A 58 -4.05 -2.42 17.63
CA LYS A 58 -2.82 -3.12 17.29
C LYS A 58 -3.07 -4.31 16.36
N SER A 59 -2.02 -4.62 15.60
CA SER A 59 -1.87 -5.80 14.75
C SER A 59 -0.71 -6.67 15.26
N SER A 60 -0.50 -7.82 14.63
CA SER A 60 0.65 -8.69 14.89
C SER A 60 2.00 -8.01 14.60
N VAL A 61 2.03 -7.04 13.69
CA VAL A 61 3.23 -6.29 13.30
C VAL A 61 3.49 -5.04 14.14
N GLY A 62 2.57 -4.70 15.06
CA GLY A 62 2.70 -3.56 15.98
C GLY A 62 1.48 -2.66 16.00
N ASP A 63 1.68 -1.39 16.34
CA ASP A 63 0.61 -0.39 16.25
C ASP A 63 0.22 -0.09 14.79
N VAL A 64 -0.80 0.75 14.63
CA VAL A 64 -1.33 1.10 13.30
C VAL A 64 -0.32 1.80 12.39
N GLN A 65 0.68 2.51 12.96
CA GLN A 65 1.75 3.11 12.18
C GLN A 65 2.73 2.03 11.70
N ALA A 66 3.10 1.10 12.58
CA ALA A 66 3.94 -0.04 12.21
C ALA A 66 3.27 -0.87 11.09
N LEU A 67 1.96 -1.14 11.21
CA LEU A 67 1.18 -1.83 10.17
C LEU A 67 1.18 -1.08 8.84
N MET A 68 0.95 0.23 8.86
CA MET A 68 0.98 1.04 7.64
C MET A 68 2.36 0.99 6.98
N LEU A 69 3.43 1.15 7.75
CA LEU A 69 4.81 1.13 7.24
C LEU A 69 5.20 -0.25 6.68
N HIS A 70 4.73 -1.32 7.31
CA HIS A 70 4.91 -2.69 6.83
C HIS A 70 4.25 -2.87 5.46
N ILE A 71 2.95 -2.57 5.35
CA ILE A 71 2.22 -2.65 4.08
C ILE A 71 2.82 -1.74 3.01
N ARG A 72 3.28 -0.53 3.39
CA ARG A 72 3.98 0.37 2.48
C ARG A 72 5.23 -0.30 1.91
N SER A 73 6.03 -0.94 2.74
CA SER A 73 7.22 -1.67 2.31
C SER A 73 6.88 -2.79 1.34
N GLU A 74 5.81 -3.55 1.59
CA GLU A 74 5.37 -4.64 0.71
C GLU A 74 4.90 -4.11 -0.63
N VAL A 75 4.10 -3.04 -0.62
CA VAL A 75 3.57 -2.40 -1.83
C VAL A 75 4.70 -1.81 -2.69
N THR A 76 5.70 -1.16 -2.09
CA THR A 76 6.75 -0.45 -2.84
C THR A 76 7.97 -1.30 -3.18
N SER A 77 8.19 -2.42 -2.48
CA SER A 77 9.33 -3.29 -2.74
C SER A 77 9.32 -3.83 -4.18
N GLY A 78 10.46 -3.69 -4.86
CA GLY A 78 10.66 -4.15 -6.25
C GLY A 78 10.13 -3.20 -7.33
N LEU A 79 9.42 -2.12 -6.97
CA LEU A 79 8.99 -1.11 -7.92
C LEU A 79 10.14 -0.16 -8.29
N PRO A 80 10.16 0.40 -9.51
CA PRO A 80 10.97 1.57 -9.83
C PRO A 80 10.68 2.72 -8.86
N GLU A 81 11.71 3.48 -8.47
CA GLU A 81 11.59 4.54 -7.45
C GLU A 81 10.50 5.57 -7.78
N THR A 82 10.40 5.98 -9.04
CA THR A 82 9.39 6.96 -9.48
C THR A 82 7.96 6.44 -9.40
N GLU A 83 7.77 5.13 -9.57
CA GLU A 83 6.49 4.44 -9.46
C GLU A 83 6.10 4.25 -7.99
N ALA A 84 7.05 3.77 -7.16
CA ALA A 84 6.86 3.68 -5.71
C ALA A 84 6.47 5.04 -5.10
N ALA A 85 7.18 6.11 -5.46
CA ALA A 85 6.88 7.46 -4.99
C ALA A 85 5.48 7.93 -5.43
N ARG A 86 5.07 7.61 -6.67
CA ARG A 86 3.72 7.91 -7.16
C ARG A 86 2.65 7.15 -6.38
N VAL A 87 2.83 5.86 -6.14
CA VAL A 87 1.87 5.03 -5.38
C VAL A 87 1.69 5.60 -3.97
N VAL A 88 2.77 5.90 -3.26
CA VAL A 88 2.75 6.50 -1.91
C VAL A 88 2.05 7.86 -1.91
N LEU A 89 2.34 8.73 -2.89
CA LEU A 89 1.71 10.04 -2.97
C LEU A 89 0.19 9.94 -3.19
N LEU A 90 -0.22 9.10 -4.13
CA LEU A 90 -1.64 8.92 -4.48
C LEU A 90 -2.41 8.24 -3.34
N SER A 91 -1.81 7.25 -2.68
CA SER A 91 -2.43 6.56 -1.54
C SER A 91 -2.66 7.51 -0.36
N ALA A 92 -1.63 8.26 0.03
CA ALA A 92 -1.70 9.21 1.14
C ALA A 92 -2.71 10.33 0.85
N THR A 93 -2.75 10.80 -0.40
CA THR A 93 -3.73 11.80 -0.83
C THR A 93 -5.16 11.25 -0.76
N ALA A 94 -5.40 10.02 -1.22
CA ALA A 94 -6.70 9.38 -1.17
C ALA A 94 -7.15 9.14 0.28
N ALA A 95 -6.25 8.63 1.13
CA ALA A 95 -6.47 8.39 2.56
C ALA A 95 -6.86 9.66 3.29
N ARG A 96 -6.03 10.71 3.21
CA ARG A 96 -6.27 12.00 3.84
C ARG A 96 -7.62 12.60 3.42
N ASN A 97 -7.92 12.56 2.12
CA ASN A 97 -9.20 13.06 1.62
C ASN A 97 -10.39 12.24 2.13
N GLY A 98 -10.24 10.92 2.24
CA GLY A 98 -11.26 10.04 2.83
C GLY A 98 -11.48 10.31 4.32
N ALA A 99 -10.40 10.36 5.10
CA ALA A 99 -10.44 10.65 6.54
C ALA A 99 -11.08 12.02 6.81
N LEU A 100 -10.65 13.07 6.10
CA LEU A 100 -11.23 14.42 6.22
C LEU A 100 -12.72 14.45 5.88
N ARG A 101 -13.15 13.73 4.82
CA ARG A 101 -14.57 13.62 4.47
C ARG A 101 -15.39 12.91 5.54
N ALA A 102 -14.81 11.91 6.21
CA ALA A 102 -15.47 11.21 7.31
C ALA A 102 -15.63 12.13 8.53
N VAL A 103 -14.53 12.78 8.94
CA VAL A 103 -14.48 13.62 10.14
C VAL A 103 -15.34 14.88 10.02
N ARG A 104 -15.31 15.56 8.86
CA ARG A 104 -16.06 16.83 8.65
C ARG A 104 -17.57 16.71 8.88
N LYS A 105 -18.14 15.51 8.69
CA LYS A 105 -19.57 15.26 8.92
C LYS A 105 -19.96 15.35 10.40
N LEU A 106 -18.99 15.31 11.31
CA LEU A 106 -19.20 15.27 12.75
C LEU A 106 -19.10 16.67 13.39
N TYR A 107 -18.57 17.65 12.65
CA TYR A 107 -18.43 19.02 13.11
C TYR A 107 -19.76 19.73 13.26
N GLY A 108 -19.84 20.67 14.21
CA GLY A 108 -21.04 21.44 14.49
C GLY A 108 -20.77 22.64 15.40
N GLN A 109 -21.80 23.45 15.62
CA GLN A 109 -21.63 24.76 16.25
C GLN A 109 -21.30 24.71 17.76
N ASP A 110 -21.69 23.65 18.47
CA ASP A 110 -21.40 23.48 19.90
C ASP A 110 -20.13 22.61 20.08
N PRO A 111 -18.99 23.20 20.54
CA PRO A 111 -17.73 22.48 20.68
C PRO A 111 -17.77 21.30 21.65
N ARG A 112 -18.59 21.38 22.71
CA ARG A 112 -18.70 20.27 23.69
C ARG A 112 -19.45 19.10 23.07
N ARG A 113 -20.57 19.38 22.40
CA ARG A 113 -21.33 18.34 21.68
C ARG A 113 -20.53 17.76 20.52
N GLU A 114 -19.76 18.59 19.82
CA GLU A 114 -18.84 18.13 18.77
C GLU A 114 -17.79 17.17 19.32
N ARG A 115 -17.08 17.56 20.39
CA ARG A 115 -16.09 16.68 21.03
C ARG A 115 -16.71 15.34 21.45
N ALA A 116 -17.91 15.36 22.03
CA ALA A 116 -18.61 14.13 22.42
C ALA A 116 -18.98 13.25 21.22
N ARG A 117 -19.46 13.84 20.10
CA ARG A 117 -19.74 13.10 18.86
C ARG A 117 -18.48 12.48 18.27
N LEU A 118 -17.38 13.23 18.22
CA LEU A 118 -16.10 12.75 17.70
C LEU A 118 -15.54 11.61 18.55
N ALA A 119 -15.52 11.76 19.87
CA ALA A 119 -15.10 10.70 20.79
C ALA A 119 -15.97 9.43 20.64
N SER A 120 -17.29 9.59 20.58
CA SER A 120 -18.22 8.48 20.38
C SER A 120 -18.00 7.78 19.04
N TRP A 121 -17.81 8.54 17.95
CA TRP A 121 -17.52 7.99 16.63
C TRP A 121 -16.18 7.25 16.59
N CYS A 122 -15.15 7.77 17.26
CA CYS A 122 -13.87 7.11 17.37
C CYS A 122 -13.99 5.71 18.00
N GLU A 123 -14.72 5.58 19.11
CA GLU A 123 -14.92 4.29 19.77
C GLU A 123 -15.85 3.34 19.02
N THR A 124 -16.96 3.86 18.49
CA THR A 124 -18.03 3.01 17.93
C THR A 124 -17.84 2.67 16.46
N PHE A 125 -17.04 3.45 15.72
CA PHE A 125 -16.83 3.26 14.29
C PHE A 125 -15.36 3.06 13.94
N VAL A 126 -14.47 3.96 14.37
CA VAL A 126 -13.05 3.90 13.95
C VAL A 126 -12.35 2.69 14.56
N VAL A 127 -12.50 2.45 15.87
CA VAL A 127 -11.85 1.31 16.52
C VAL A 127 -12.25 -0.03 15.87
N PRO A 128 -13.54 -0.36 15.67
CA PRO A 128 -13.93 -1.58 14.95
C PRO A 128 -13.36 -1.64 13.53
N LEU A 129 -13.46 -0.55 12.77
CA LEU A 129 -12.96 -0.49 11.39
C LEU A 129 -11.45 -0.79 11.30
N VAL A 130 -10.65 -0.16 12.15
CA VAL A 130 -9.19 -0.35 12.14
C VAL A 130 -8.82 -1.75 12.66
N ARG A 131 -9.55 -2.28 13.66
CA ARG A 131 -9.35 -3.66 14.14
C ARG A 131 -9.68 -4.69 13.08
N GLU A 132 -10.75 -4.48 12.31
CA GLU A 132 -11.10 -5.36 11.19
C GLU A 132 -10.01 -5.32 10.11
N PHE A 133 -9.51 -4.12 9.78
CA PHE A 133 -8.40 -3.97 8.84
C PHE A 133 -7.13 -4.70 9.33
N ALA A 134 -6.74 -4.51 10.59
CA ALA A 134 -5.59 -5.18 11.20
C ALA A 134 -5.77 -6.70 11.22
N ALA A 135 -6.94 -7.19 11.63
CA ALA A 135 -7.25 -8.63 11.64
C ALA A 135 -7.24 -9.22 10.23
N MET A 136 -7.75 -8.50 9.24
CA MET A 136 -7.72 -8.93 7.83
C MET A 136 -6.28 -9.07 7.34
N HIS A 137 -5.40 -8.13 7.68
CA HIS A 137 -3.98 -8.25 7.40
C HIS A 137 -3.35 -9.44 8.13
N ASP A 138 -3.53 -9.56 9.44
CA ASP A 138 -2.90 -10.61 10.24
C ASP A 138 -3.35 -12.03 9.84
N GLN A 139 -4.62 -12.19 9.44
CA GLN A 139 -5.21 -13.51 9.15
C GLN A 139 -5.13 -13.89 7.67
N HIS A 140 -5.07 -12.91 6.77
CA HIS A 140 -5.13 -13.13 5.32
C HIS A 140 -3.95 -12.46 4.60
N HIS A 141 -2.80 -12.36 5.28
CA HIS A 141 -1.59 -11.73 4.76
C HIS A 141 -1.19 -12.26 3.38
N GLU A 142 -1.20 -13.58 3.19
CA GLU A 142 -0.92 -14.23 1.90
C GLU A 142 -1.83 -13.76 0.76
N MET A 143 -3.11 -13.48 1.05
CA MET A 143 -4.05 -12.98 0.03
C MET A 143 -3.72 -11.55 -0.38
N ILE A 144 -3.25 -10.73 0.57
CA ILE A 144 -2.80 -9.36 0.32
C ILE A 144 -1.52 -9.40 -0.51
N ASP A 145 -0.55 -10.22 -0.14
CA ASP A 145 0.70 -10.42 -0.88
C ASP A 145 0.43 -10.85 -2.33
N GLN A 146 -0.44 -11.83 -2.53
CA GLN A 146 -0.83 -12.26 -3.88
C GLN A 146 -1.51 -11.15 -4.67
N ALA A 147 -2.27 -10.26 -4.03
CA ALA A 147 -2.87 -9.11 -4.70
C ALA A 147 -1.82 -8.05 -5.08
N ILE A 148 -0.84 -7.81 -4.20
CA ILE A 148 0.29 -6.92 -4.45
C ILE A 148 1.14 -7.44 -5.62
N GLU A 149 1.56 -8.71 -5.58
CA GLU A 149 2.42 -9.28 -6.62
C GLU A 149 1.74 -9.34 -7.99
N ARG A 150 0.45 -9.70 -8.02
CA ARG A 150 -0.36 -9.61 -9.26
C ARG A 150 -0.43 -8.18 -9.78
N ALA A 151 -0.60 -7.19 -8.90
CA ALA A 151 -0.66 -5.79 -9.31
C ALA A 151 0.70 -5.28 -9.82
N LYS A 152 1.82 -5.77 -9.31
CA LYS A 152 3.17 -5.44 -9.82
C LYS A 152 3.49 -6.09 -11.17
N GLY A 153 2.72 -7.08 -11.60
CA GLY A 153 2.99 -7.84 -12.82
C GLY A 153 4.10 -8.89 -12.68
N SER A 154 4.51 -9.21 -11.44
CA SER A 154 5.44 -10.30 -11.16
C SER A 154 4.69 -11.63 -11.15
N PRO A 155 5.11 -12.66 -11.92
CA PRO A 155 4.66 -14.02 -11.67
C PRO A 155 5.21 -14.42 -10.30
N GLY A 156 4.32 -14.49 -9.30
CA GLY A 156 4.68 -14.65 -7.90
C GLY A 156 5.78 -15.70 -7.70
N ILE A 157 6.93 -15.28 -7.15
CA ILE A 157 7.89 -16.23 -6.61
C ILE A 157 7.28 -16.70 -5.29
N PRO A 158 6.97 -17.99 -5.13
CA PRO A 158 6.51 -18.50 -3.85
C PRO A 158 7.63 -18.29 -2.82
N SER A 159 7.37 -17.44 -1.84
CA SER A 159 8.20 -17.24 -0.65
C SER A 159 8.17 -18.53 0.19
N GLY A 160 8.92 -19.54 -0.22
CA GLY A 160 8.90 -20.84 0.47
C GLY A 160 9.60 -21.97 -0.26
N THR A 161 10.90 -21.87 -0.53
CA THR A 161 11.72 -23.08 -0.72
C THR A 161 12.46 -23.35 0.58
N ASN A 162 11.92 -24.25 1.40
CA ASN A 162 12.67 -24.90 2.46
C ASN A 162 13.64 -25.92 1.81
N PRO A 163 14.97 -25.74 1.91
CA PRO A 163 15.92 -26.69 1.34
C PRO A 163 16.11 -27.83 2.34
N SER A 164 15.08 -28.66 2.53
CA SER A 164 15.20 -29.90 3.30
C SER A 164 14.20 -30.94 2.79
N GLN A 165 14.44 -31.39 1.56
CA GLN A 165 13.96 -32.66 1.04
C GLN A 165 14.75 -32.98 -0.24
N ARG A 166 16.04 -33.25 -0.04
CA ARG A 166 16.82 -34.12 -0.91
C ARG A 166 17.69 -34.97 0.02
N ASP A 167 17.21 -36.19 0.20
CA ASP A 167 17.88 -37.44 0.56
C ASP A 167 17.08 -38.23 1.61
#